data_AF-A0A7V5BQ71-F1
#
_entry.id   AF-A0A7V5BQ71-F1
#
_cell.length_a   1.000
_cell.length_b   1.000
_cell.length_c   1.000
_cell.angle_alpha   90.00
_cell.angle_beta   90.00
_cell.angle_gamma   90.00
#
_symmetry.space_group_name_H-M   'P 1'
#
loop_
_entity.id
_entity.type
_entity.pdbx_description
1 polymer ?
#
loop_
_entity_poly.entity_id
_entity_poly.type
_entity_poly.pdbx_seq_one_letter_code
_entity_poly.pdbx_strand_id
1 'polypeptide(L)'
;MRILQLTPQFPWPTHQGTTLRNFHLLKALVARHEVHLFSILAPGDDPTAGPIPDLVASLATAPQPQRTLSHRLQDLLTSPLPDMARRLWSPAALHKLSRFARAVNPDILLIEGIEMAPYFFALRDARIPLGRAIYDAHNAETLLQYRAARADARRPRRWPAALYSAIQTAKLRRYETRLCRSVQGIAAVSEPDARFLHALAPQTPIQVVTNGVDIALYQPDAAFPPVLTGPGPHLVFTGKMDFRPNVDAVLWFVDEVMPRLRDAGVDAHFWVVGRSPHARLTRLRGRKDVTITGEVPDVRPYIVQADLYV
;
A
#
# COMPACT_ATOMS: atom_id res chain seq x y z
N MET A 1 24.36 -12.97 -2.33
CA MET A 1 23.96 -12.40 -1.02
C MET A 1 22.66 -13.06 -0.60
N ARG A 2 22.49 -13.26 0.71
CA ARG A 2 21.24 -13.71 1.34
C ARG A 2 20.42 -12.50 1.74
N ILE A 3 19.22 -12.38 1.18
CA ILE A 3 18.29 -11.29 1.48
C ILE A 3 17.12 -11.85 2.27
N LEU A 4 16.87 -11.31 3.47
CA LEU A 4 15.64 -11.58 4.21
C LEU A 4 14.64 -10.44 3.95
N GLN A 5 13.58 -10.73 3.20
CA GLN A 5 12.51 -9.77 2.91
C GLN A 5 11.36 -9.95 3.91
N LEU A 6 10.94 -8.86 4.54
CA LEU A 6 9.82 -8.81 5.48
C LEU A 6 8.62 -8.14 4.82
N THR A 7 7.54 -8.87 4.55
CA THR A 7 6.34 -8.31 3.91
C THR A 7 5.15 -8.19 4.86
N PRO A 8 4.39 -7.07 4.81
CA PRO A 8 3.23 -6.84 5.68
C PRO A 8 1.99 -7.64 5.26
N GLN A 9 2.06 -8.25 4.08
CA GLN A 9 1.05 -9.14 3.50
C GLN A 9 1.75 -10.08 2.51
N PHE A 10 1.19 -11.27 2.31
CA PHE A 10 1.77 -12.24 1.38
C PHE A 10 1.78 -11.65 -0.04
N PRO A 11 2.92 -11.66 -0.77
CA PRO A 11 3.01 -11.03 -2.08
C PRO A 11 2.33 -11.86 -3.19
N TRP A 12 1.28 -12.61 -2.87
CA TRP A 12 0.45 -13.33 -3.81
C TRP A 12 -0.95 -13.53 -3.21
N PRO A 13 -2.02 -13.49 -4.02
CA PRO A 13 -2.06 -13.06 -5.43
C PRO A 13 -1.84 -11.53 -5.59
N THR A 14 -1.44 -11.13 -6.80
CA THR A 14 -1.08 -9.73 -7.12
C THR A 14 -2.27 -8.84 -7.42
N HIS A 15 -3.23 -8.75 -6.49
CA HIS A 15 -4.47 -7.99 -6.65
C HIS A 15 -4.46 -6.56 -6.07
N GLN A 16 -3.37 -6.14 -5.42
CA GLN A 16 -3.27 -4.80 -4.81
C GLN A 16 -1.88 -4.21 -5.03
N GLY A 17 -1.76 -2.88 -4.96
CA GLY A 17 -0.48 -2.18 -5.17
C GLY A 17 0.68 -2.75 -4.36
N THR A 18 0.49 -2.99 -3.07
CA THR A 18 1.54 -3.58 -2.21
C THR A 18 1.88 -5.03 -2.59
N THR A 19 0.91 -5.90 -2.93
CA THR A 19 1.25 -7.28 -3.35
C THR A 19 1.94 -7.27 -4.71
N LEU A 20 1.49 -6.44 -5.65
CA LEU A 20 2.12 -6.26 -6.96
C LEU A 20 3.59 -5.82 -6.82
N ARG A 21 3.86 -4.74 -6.09
CA ARG A 21 5.23 -4.24 -5.89
C ARG A 21 6.12 -5.31 -5.27
N ASN A 22 5.70 -5.85 -4.12
CA ASN A 22 6.52 -6.82 -3.39
C ASN A 22 6.80 -8.08 -4.22
N PHE A 23 5.81 -8.56 -4.98
CA PHE A 23 5.97 -9.71 -5.86
C PHE A 23 6.98 -9.47 -6.98
N HIS A 24 6.86 -8.36 -7.70
CA HIS A 24 7.74 -8.07 -8.82
C HIS A 24 9.17 -7.72 -8.36
N LEU A 25 9.31 -7.05 -7.21
CA LEU A 25 10.62 -6.85 -6.58
C LEU A 25 11.23 -8.19 -6.14
N LEU A 26 10.46 -9.06 -5.47
CA LEU A 26 10.89 -10.41 -5.10
C LEU A 26 11.40 -11.17 -6.34
N LYS A 27 10.61 -11.19 -7.42
CA LYS A 27 10.96 -11.85 -8.69
C LYS A 27 12.26 -11.30 -9.30
N ALA A 28 12.50 -10.00 -9.21
CA ALA A 28 13.73 -9.38 -9.69
C ALA A 28 14.94 -9.72 -8.79
N LEU A 29 14.74 -9.82 -7.48
CA LEU A 29 15.79 -10.13 -6.51
C LEU A 29 16.23 -11.59 -6.58
N VAL A 30 15.29 -12.55 -6.68
CA VAL A 30 15.60 -13.99 -6.75
C VAL A 30 16.45 -14.35 -7.99
N ALA A 31 16.36 -13.56 -9.05
CA ALA A 31 17.17 -13.76 -10.26
C ALA A 31 18.68 -13.54 -10.04
N ARG A 32 19.08 -12.88 -8.93
CA ARG A 32 20.48 -12.51 -8.65
C ARG A 32 20.94 -12.87 -7.24
N HIS A 33 20.01 -13.19 -6.34
CA HIS A 33 20.26 -13.33 -4.92
C HIS A 33 19.45 -14.49 -4.33
N GLU A 34 19.94 -15.01 -3.22
CA GLU A 34 19.21 -15.99 -2.42
C GLU A 34 18.23 -15.23 -1.53
N VAL A 35 16.94 -15.27 -1.86
CA VAL A 35 15.91 -14.52 -1.11
C VAL A 35 15.15 -15.46 -0.18
N HIS A 36 15.05 -15.06 1.08
CA HIS A 36 14.26 -15.68 2.11
C HIS A 36 13.12 -14.75 2.47
N LEU A 37 11.89 -15.25 2.49
CA LEU A 37 10.70 -14.43 2.71
C LEU A 37 10.10 -14.70 4.09
N PHE A 38 9.87 -13.63 4.87
CA PHE A 38 8.96 -13.65 5.99
C PHE A 38 7.74 -12.78 5.71
N SER A 39 6.55 -13.36 5.73
CA SER A 39 5.32 -12.63 5.45
C SER A 39 4.26 -12.77 6.54
N ILE A 40 3.52 -11.70 6.78
CA ILE A 40 2.23 -11.78 7.46
C ILE A 40 1.17 -12.29 6.46
N LEU A 41 0.31 -13.21 6.90
CA LEU A 41 -0.79 -13.77 6.12
C LEU A 41 -2.12 -13.14 6.53
N ALA A 42 -2.84 -12.54 5.60
CA ALA A 42 -4.19 -12.09 5.86
C ALA A 42 -5.12 -13.30 6.02
N PRO A 43 -6.28 -13.14 6.69
CA PRO A 43 -7.28 -14.20 6.76
C PRO A 43 -7.68 -14.67 5.36
N GLY A 44 -7.52 -15.97 5.09
CA GLY A 44 -7.82 -16.58 3.79
C GLY A 44 -6.65 -16.66 2.81
N ASP A 45 -5.49 -16.07 3.12
CA ASP A 45 -4.29 -16.25 2.30
C ASP A 45 -3.73 -17.67 2.47
N ASP A 46 -3.39 -18.31 1.35
CA ASP A 46 -2.70 -19.60 1.32
C ASP A 46 -1.24 -19.41 0.89
N PRO A 47 -0.26 -19.62 1.79
CA PRO A 47 1.15 -19.46 1.46
C PRO A 47 1.70 -20.55 0.54
N THR A 48 0.95 -21.63 0.32
CA THR A 48 1.32 -22.71 -0.61
C THR A 48 0.80 -22.47 -2.02
N ALA A 49 -0.11 -21.51 -2.18
CA ALA A 49 -0.67 -21.15 -3.47
C ALA A 49 0.24 -20.15 -4.21
N GLY A 50 0.34 -20.35 -5.53
CA GLY A 50 1.12 -19.49 -6.41
C GLY A 50 2.62 -19.80 -6.43
N PRO A 51 3.42 -18.97 -7.10
CA PRO A 51 4.80 -19.30 -7.43
C PRO A 51 5.80 -19.00 -6.29
N ILE A 52 5.39 -18.30 -5.22
CA ILE A 52 6.32 -17.82 -4.19
C ILE A 52 7.11 -18.96 -3.53
N PRO A 53 6.50 -20.08 -3.08
CA PRO A 53 7.23 -21.16 -2.42
C PRO A 53 8.38 -21.72 -3.26
N ASP A 54 8.19 -21.77 -4.58
CA ASP A 54 9.18 -22.29 -5.53
C ASP A 54 10.23 -21.24 -5.93
N LEU A 55 9.91 -19.95 -5.77
CA LEU A 55 10.81 -18.84 -6.13
C LEU A 55 11.82 -18.51 -5.01
N VAL A 56 11.46 -18.69 -3.74
CA VAL A 56 12.28 -18.28 -2.60
C VAL A 56 13.08 -19.44 -2.02
N ALA A 57 14.28 -19.15 -1.50
CA ALA A 57 15.13 -20.15 -0.89
C ALA A 57 14.53 -20.74 0.40
N SER A 58 13.77 -19.94 1.13
CA SER A 58 12.96 -20.41 2.26
C SER A 58 11.83 -19.43 2.58
N LEU A 59 10.72 -19.96 3.08
CA LEU A 59 9.53 -19.20 3.42
C LEU A 59 9.15 -19.40 4.89
N ALA A 60 8.90 -18.30 5.59
CA ALA A 60 8.25 -18.31 6.89
C ALA A 60 7.07 -17.35 6.89
N THR A 61 6.00 -17.73 7.58
CA THR A 61 4.77 -16.92 7.62
C THR A 61 4.20 -16.80 9.02
N ALA A 62 3.46 -15.73 9.31
CA ALA A 62 2.70 -15.61 10.54
C ALA A 62 1.30 -15.05 10.25
N PRO A 63 0.26 -15.50 10.98
CA PRO A 63 -1.08 -14.98 10.77
C PRO A 63 -1.17 -13.51 11.17
N GLN A 64 -1.97 -12.75 10.45
CA GLN A 64 -2.29 -11.37 10.80
C GLN A 64 -3.01 -11.35 12.16
N PRO A 65 -2.52 -10.56 13.14
CA PRO A 65 -3.21 -10.43 14.42
C PRO A 65 -4.53 -9.67 14.25
N GLN A 66 -5.54 -10.08 15.01
CA GLN A 66 -6.80 -9.35 15.08
C GLN A 66 -6.72 -8.24 16.14
N ARG A 67 -7.19 -7.04 15.81
CA ARG A 67 -7.30 -5.92 16.74
C ARG A 67 -8.72 -5.37 16.76
N THR A 68 -9.30 -5.29 17.95
CA THR A 68 -10.62 -4.71 18.17
C THR A 68 -10.56 -3.17 18.15
N LEU A 69 -11.71 -2.52 17.93
CA LEU A 69 -11.81 -1.06 17.98
C LEU A 69 -11.43 -0.51 19.37
N SER A 70 -11.76 -1.23 20.45
CA SER A 70 -11.41 -0.84 21.82
C SER A 70 -9.90 -0.79 22.02
N HIS A 71 -9.15 -1.80 21.55
CA HIS A 71 -7.68 -1.79 21.62
C HIS A 71 -7.07 -0.65 20.81
N ARG A 72 -7.65 -0.32 19.64
CA ARG A 72 -7.19 0.81 18.82
C ARG A 72 -7.41 2.15 19.54
N LEU A 73 -8.56 2.33 20.18
CA LEU A 73 -8.86 3.54 20.94
C LEU A 73 -7.98 3.67 22.19
N GLN A 74 -7.74 2.57 22.90
CA GLN A 74 -6.83 2.54 24.03
C GLN A 74 -5.40 2.90 23.60
N ASP A 75 -4.87 2.24 22.57
CA ASP A 75 -3.53 2.52 22.04
C ASP A 75 -3.42 3.97 21.51
N LEU A 76 -4.49 4.54 20.96
CA LEU A 76 -4.51 5.95 20.55
C LEU A 76 -4.19 6.89 21.72
N LEU A 77 -4.69 6.58 22.93
CA LEU A 77 -4.52 7.42 24.11
C LEU A 77 -3.25 7.08 24.90
N THR A 78 -2.88 5.80 24.98
CA THR A 78 -1.82 5.34 25.90
C THR A 78 -0.48 5.08 25.21
N SER A 79 -0.47 4.80 23.90
CA SER A 79 0.76 4.43 23.19
C SER A 79 1.39 5.62 22.47
N PRO A 80 2.72 5.81 22.57
CA PRO A 80 3.42 6.78 21.73
C PRO A 80 3.56 6.31 20.27
N LEU A 81 3.29 5.02 19.99
CA LEU A 81 3.40 4.44 18.67
C LEU A 81 2.18 4.76 17.80
N PRO A 82 2.36 4.97 16.48
CA PRO A 82 1.25 5.11 15.56
C PRO A 82 0.49 3.78 15.41
N ASP A 83 -0.77 3.85 14.99
CA ASP A 83 -1.62 2.67 14.80
C ASP A 83 -1.01 1.66 13.82
N MET A 84 -0.32 2.14 12.78
CA MET A 84 0.38 1.31 11.80
C MET A 84 1.45 0.41 12.44
N ALA A 85 2.20 0.91 13.43
CA ALA A 85 3.23 0.13 14.14
C ALA A 85 2.64 -0.99 15.01
N ARG A 86 1.33 -0.96 15.26
CA ARG A 86 0.63 -1.94 16.10
C ARG A 86 -0.25 -2.86 15.27
N ARG A 87 -0.56 -2.47 14.02
CA ARG A 87 -1.49 -3.15 13.12
C ARG A 87 -1.15 -4.62 12.90
N LEU A 88 0.14 -4.92 12.70
CA LEU A 88 0.61 -6.27 12.38
C LEU A 88 1.43 -6.91 13.50
N TRP A 89 1.61 -6.23 14.64
CA TRP A 89 2.48 -6.69 15.72
C TRP A 89 1.91 -7.93 16.41
N SER A 90 2.72 -9.00 16.47
CA SER A 90 2.40 -10.22 17.19
C SER A 90 3.67 -10.80 17.85
N PRO A 91 3.68 -11.07 19.16
CA PRO A 91 4.80 -11.75 19.82
C PRO A 91 5.11 -13.12 19.22
N ALA A 92 4.08 -13.86 18.79
CA ALA A 92 4.25 -15.15 18.14
C ALA A 92 4.94 -15.01 16.76
N ALA A 93 4.54 -13.99 15.99
CA ALA A 93 5.20 -13.66 14.72
C ALA A 93 6.67 -13.26 14.95
N LEU A 94 6.94 -12.44 15.96
CA LEU A 94 8.31 -12.05 16.32
C LEU A 94 9.16 -13.26 16.70
N HIS A 95 8.62 -14.19 17.49
CA HIS A 95 9.36 -15.38 17.90
C HIS A 95 9.73 -16.24 16.68
N LYS A 96 8.77 -16.47 15.77
CA LYS A 96 9.00 -17.20 14.52
C LYS A 96 10.03 -16.50 13.63
N LEU A 97 9.88 -15.19 13.44
CA LEU A 97 10.81 -14.37 12.68
C LEU A 97 12.21 -14.36 13.29
N SER A 98 12.35 -14.28 14.62
CA SER A 98 13.65 -14.28 15.29
C SER A 98 14.42 -15.58 15.05
N ARG A 99 13.73 -16.73 15.14
CA ARG A 99 14.33 -18.03 14.80
C ARG A 99 14.70 -18.10 13.32
N PHE A 100 13.81 -17.64 12.45
CA PHE A 100 14.03 -17.64 11.01
C PHE A 100 15.23 -16.77 10.61
N ALA A 101 15.31 -15.54 11.11
CA ALA A 101 16.40 -14.61 10.84
C ALA A 101 17.76 -15.14 11.32
N ARG A 102 17.82 -15.82 12.47
CA ARG A 102 19.06 -16.47 12.94
C ARG A 102 19.49 -17.62 12.02
N ALA A 103 18.55 -18.43 11.56
CA ALA A 103 18.83 -19.54 10.65
C ALA A 103 19.31 -19.05 9.28
N VAL A 104 18.68 -17.99 8.75
CA VAL A 104 19.05 -17.37 7.48
C VAL A 104 20.38 -16.63 7.58
N ASN A 105 20.63 -15.90 8.67
CA ASN A 105 21.78 -15.02 8.87
C ASN A 105 22.00 -14.07 7.66
N PRO A 106 21.05 -13.16 7.39
CA PRO A 106 21.01 -12.42 6.14
C PRO A 106 22.13 -11.36 6.02
N ASP A 107 22.59 -11.13 4.79
CA ASP A 107 23.48 -10.02 4.46
C ASP A 107 22.69 -8.70 4.37
N ILE A 108 21.42 -8.78 3.93
CA ILE A 108 20.49 -7.66 3.81
C ILE A 108 19.14 -8.04 4.42
N LEU A 109 18.61 -7.18 5.27
CA LEU A 109 17.22 -7.20 5.72
C LEU A 109 16.42 -6.15 4.92
N LEU A 110 15.48 -6.59 4.09
CA LEU A 110 14.59 -5.71 3.34
C LEU A 110 13.25 -5.57 4.07
N ILE A 111 12.96 -4.37 4.54
CA ILE A 111 11.76 -4.05 5.34
C ILE A 111 10.73 -3.42 4.39
N GLU A 112 9.68 -4.16 4.04
CA GLU A 112 8.63 -3.69 3.14
C GLU A 112 7.52 -2.98 3.92
N GLY A 113 7.35 -1.68 3.68
CA GLY A 113 6.33 -0.89 4.36
C GLY A 113 6.61 -0.62 5.85
N ILE A 114 5.99 0.45 6.36
CA ILE A 114 6.27 0.91 7.73
C ILE A 114 5.74 -0.07 8.79
N GLU A 115 4.76 -0.91 8.45
CA GLU A 115 4.16 -1.88 9.36
C GLU A 115 5.13 -2.98 9.80
N MET A 116 6.21 -3.21 9.05
CA MET A 116 7.25 -4.20 9.40
C MET A 116 8.37 -3.63 10.28
N ALA A 117 8.42 -2.31 10.45
CA ALA A 117 9.39 -1.64 11.32
C ALA A 117 9.39 -2.10 12.80
N PRO A 118 8.27 -2.46 13.44
CA PRO A 118 8.27 -2.98 14.81
C PRO A 118 9.09 -4.26 14.94
N TYR A 119 9.01 -5.13 13.92
CA TYR A 119 9.79 -6.36 13.87
C TYR A 119 11.28 -6.07 13.70
N PHE A 120 11.63 -5.14 12.81
CA PHE A 120 13.02 -4.69 12.67
C PHE A 120 13.60 -4.18 13.99
N PHE A 121 12.90 -3.27 14.68
CA PHE A 121 13.38 -2.76 15.97
C PHE A 121 13.53 -3.88 17.00
N ALA A 122 12.57 -4.79 17.10
CA ALA A 122 12.62 -5.89 18.05
C ALA A 122 13.77 -6.88 17.77
N LEU A 123 14.03 -7.20 16.50
CA LEU A 123 15.17 -8.04 16.11
C LEU A 123 16.51 -7.34 16.43
N ARG A 124 16.60 -6.03 16.19
CA ARG A 124 17.79 -5.24 16.51
C ARG A 124 18.03 -5.16 18.02
N ASP A 125 16.98 -4.91 18.80
CA ASP A 125 17.05 -4.83 20.27
C ASP A 125 17.44 -6.20 20.87
N ALA A 126 16.99 -7.31 20.26
CA ALA A 126 17.40 -8.67 20.59
C ALA A 126 18.78 -9.07 20.03
N ARG A 127 19.50 -8.15 19.38
CA ARG A 127 20.84 -8.34 18.78
C ARG A 127 20.90 -9.54 17.82
N ILE A 128 19.83 -9.76 17.06
CA ILE A 128 19.83 -10.73 15.96
C ILE A 128 20.79 -10.22 14.87
N PRO A 129 21.63 -11.06 14.25
CA PRO A 129 22.44 -10.66 13.11
C PRO A 129 21.53 -10.45 11.88
N LEU A 130 21.45 -9.20 11.38
CA LEU A 130 20.53 -8.80 10.30
C LEU A 130 21.22 -8.20 9.07
N GLY A 131 22.56 -8.18 9.04
CA GLY A 131 23.31 -7.51 7.97
C GLY A 131 22.95 -6.03 7.85
N ARG A 132 22.84 -5.52 6.62
CA ARG A 132 22.38 -4.14 6.34
C ARG A 132 20.86 -4.12 6.21
N ALA A 133 20.19 -3.24 6.95
CA ALA A 133 18.76 -3.01 6.83
C ALA A 133 18.46 -1.96 5.76
N ILE A 134 17.56 -2.29 4.85
CA ILE A 134 17.01 -1.39 3.82
C ILE A 134 15.52 -1.25 4.07
N TYR A 135 15.03 -0.01 4.11
CA TYR A 135 13.59 0.27 4.21
C TYR A 135 13.02 0.55 2.82
N ASP A 136 12.11 -0.30 2.35
CA ASP A 136 11.30 0.01 1.16
C ASP A 136 10.02 0.73 1.58
N ALA A 137 10.01 2.04 1.38
CA ALA A 137 8.94 2.93 1.74
C ALA A 137 7.87 2.93 0.64
N HIS A 138 6.81 2.15 0.85
CA HIS A 138 5.68 2.08 -0.09
C HIS A 138 4.94 3.41 -0.24
N ASN A 139 4.94 4.24 0.81
CA ASN A 139 4.52 5.64 0.79
C ASN A 139 5.34 6.43 1.83
N ALA A 140 5.32 7.75 1.73
CA ALA A 140 5.58 8.62 2.87
C ALA A 140 4.35 8.68 3.80
N GLU A 141 4.30 7.84 4.82
CA GLU A 141 3.09 7.59 5.62
C GLU A 141 2.70 8.80 6.47
N THR A 142 3.68 9.52 7.01
CA THR A 142 3.41 10.80 7.70
C THR A 142 2.78 11.82 6.76
N LEU A 143 3.25 11.91 5.52
CA LEU A 143 2.74 12.85 4.53
C LEU A 143 1.31 12.50 4.11
N LEU A 144 1.04 11.21 3.88
CA LEU A 144 -0.29 10.70 3.54
C LEU A 144 -1.28 11.01 4.66
N GLN A 145 -0.92 10.72 5.91
CA GLN A 145 -1.78 10.97 7.07
C GLN A 145 -2.00 12.47 7.32
N TYR A 146 -0.98 13.30 7.09
CA TYR A 146 -1.09 14.76 7.18
C TYR A 146 -2.07 15.33 6.16
N ARG A 147 -2.00 14.86 4.90
CA ARG A 147 -2.94 15.26 3.83
C ARG A 147 -4.37 14.85 4.18
N ALA A 148 -4.54 13.64 4.71
CA ALA A 148 -5.82 13.16 5.23
C ALA A 148 -6.39 14.07 6.35
N ALA A 149 -5.55 14.48 7.31
CA ALA A 149 -5.97 15.38 8.38
C ALA A 149 -6.46 16.73 7.83
N ARG A 150 -5.71 17.32 6.88
CA ARG A 150 -6.08 18.60 6.25
C ARG A 150 -7.34 18.51 5.40
N ALA A 151 -7.51 17.42 4.65
CA ALA A 151 -8.70 17.20 3.83
C ALA A 151 -9.96 17.11 4.70
N ASP A 152 -9.89 16.37 5.82
CA ASP A 152 -11.03 16.20 6.72
C ASP A 152 -11.35 17.46 7.53
N ALA A 153 -10.34 18.26 7.88
CA ALA A 153 -10.54 19.50 8.64
C ALA A 153 -11.43 20.52 7.91
N ARG A 154 -11.50 20.46 6.57
CA ARG A 154 -12.35 21.33 5.75
C ARG A 154 -13.84 21.04 5.88
N ARG A 155 -14.23 19.90 6.47
CA ARG A 155 -15.63 19.46 6.58
C ARG A 155 -15.98 19.27 8.06
N PRO A 156 -16.84 20.11 8.68
CA PRO A 156 -17.17 20.01 10.10
C PRO A 156 -17.58 18.61 10.57
N ARG A 157 -18.39 17.90 9.78
CA ARG A 157 -18.81 16.51 10.03
C ARG A 157 -17.64 15.51 10.12
N ARG A 158 -16.44 15.87 9.67
CA ARG A 158 -15.24 15.01 9.66
C ARG A 158 -14.17 15.46 10.65
N TRP A 159 -14.42 16.45 11.48
CA TRP A 159 -13.47 16.90 12.50
C TRP A 159 -12.95 15.78 13.43
N PRO A 160 -13.76 14.79 13.87
CA PRO A 160 -13.23 13.66 14.64
C PRO A 160 -12.17 12.85 13.87
N ALA A 161 -12.40 12.62 12.58
CA ALA A 161 -11.44 11.93 11.71
C ALA A 161 -10.20 12.80 11.42
N ALA A 162 -10.37 14.12 11.31
CA ALA A 162 -9.27 15.07 11.19
C ALA A 162 -8.38 15.07 12.45
N LEU A 163 -8.99 15.10 13.64
CA LEU A 163 -8.29 15.04 14.93
C LEU A 163 -7.53 13.73 15.08
N TYR A 164 -8.18 12.59 14.80
CA TYR A 164 -7.52 11.29 14.77
C TYR A 164 -6.32 11.30 13.83
N SER A 165 -6.50 11.82 12.61
CA SER A 165 -5.43 11.88 11.61
C SER A 165 -4.29 12.80 12.04
N ALA A 166 -4.58 13.92 12.70
CA ALA A 166 -3.57 14.84 13.23
C ALA A 166 -2.73 14.20 14.36
N ILE A 167 -3.38 13.49 15.29
CA ILE A 167 -2.69 12.72 16.35
C ILE A 167 -1.79 11.66 15.73
N GLN A 168 -2.33 10.88 14.78
CA GLN A 168 -1.55 9.85 14.08
C GLN A 168 -0.40 10.45 13.26
N THR A 169 -0.57 11.63 12.66
CA THR A 169 0.50 12.33 11.94
C THR A 169 1.67 12.65 12.87
N ALA A 170 1.39 13.16 14.07
CA ALA A 170 2.44 13.46 15.05
C ALA A 170 3.19 12.19 15.50
N LYS A 171 2.47 11.07 15.70
CA LYS A 171 3.06 9.78 16.05
C LYS A 171 3.87 9.17 14.90
N LEU A 172 3.32 9.17 13.69
CA LEU A 172 3.97 8.69 12.48
C LEU A 172 5.24 9.49 12.19
N ARG A 173 5.21 10.81 12.32
CA ARG A 173 6.40 11.65 12.09
C ARG A 173 7.59 11.18 12.94
N ARG A 174 7.36 10.95 14.23
CA ARG A 174 8.41 10.46 15.16
C ARG A 174 8.85 9.04 14.78
N TYR A 175 7.89 8.18 14.45
CA TYR A 175 8.13 6.77 14.16
C TYR A 175 8.88 6.55 12.83
N GLU A 176 8.40 7.17 11.75
CA GLU A 176 9.00 7.15 10.42
C GLU A 176 10.39 7.79 10.43
N THR A 177 10.57 8.90 11.16
CA THR A 177 11.91 9.50 11.38
C THR A 177 12.85 8.50 12.07
N ARG A 178 12.39 7.82 13.13
CA ARG A 178 13.20 6.83 13.84
C ARG A 178 13.59 5.68 12.93
N LEU A 179 12.67 5.17 12.11
CA LEU A 179 12.92 4.09 11.15
C LEU A 179 13.94 4.52 10.10
N CYS A 180 13.69 5.64 9.43
CA CYS A 180 14.56 6.14 8.37
C CYS A 180 16.01 6.38 8.86
N ARG A 181 16.18 6.86 10.10
CA ARG A 181 17.51 7.06 10.72
C ARG A 181 18.16 5.78 11.23
N SER A 182 17.42 4.68 11.31
CA SER A 182 17.89 3.40 11.86
C SER A 182 18.35 2.40 10.81
N VAL A 183 18.10 2.67 9.53
CA VAL A 183 18.41 1.79 8.39
C VAL A 183 19.59 2.35 7.59
N GLN A 184 20.25 1.50 6.80
CA GLN A 184 21.42 1.87 5.99
C GLN A 184 21.04 2.41 4.61
N GLY A 185 19.78 2.27 4.20
CA GLY A 185 19.27 2.82 2.95
C GLY A 185 17.74 2.80 2.90
N ILE A 186 17.18 3.70 2.09
CA ILE A 186 15.74 3.83 1.87
C ILE A 186 15.48 3.72 0.37
N ALA A 187 14.56 2.85 -0.02
CA ALA A 187 13.96 2.86 -1.34
C ALA A 187 12.62 3.60 -1.25
N ALA A 188 12.45 4.65 -2.04
CA ALA A 188 11.22 5.42 -2.12
C ALA A 188 10.54 5.16 -3.46
N VAL A 189 9.21 5.09 -3.47
CA VAL A 189 8.45 4.81 -4.71
C VAL A 189 8.40 6.00 -5.69
N SER A 190 8.66 7.22 -5.21
CA SER A 190 8.55 8.43 -6.00
C SER A 190 9.50 9.53 -5.52
N GLU A 191 9.81 10.48 -6.41
CA GLU A 191 10.57 11.69 -6.11
C GLU A 191 9.95 12.56 -4.99
N PRO A 192 8.63 12.83 -4.98
CA PRO A 192 7.97 13.49 -3.85
C PRO A 192 8.16 12.77 -2.52
N ASP A 193 8.06 11.45 -2.49
CA ASP A 193 8.26 10.66 -1.26
C ASP A 193 9.72 10.70 -0.82
N ALA A 194 10.67 10.54 -1.76
CA ALA A 194 12.09 10.64 -1.47
C ALA A 194 12.46 11.98 -0.85
N ARG A 195 11.96 13.10 -1.40
CA ARG A 195 12.18 14.43 -0.82
C ARG A 195 11.62 14.56 0.60
N PHE A 196 10.43 14.01 0.84
CA PHE A 196 9.83 14.03 2.17
C PHE A 196 10.64 13.20 3.18
N LEU A 197 11.00 11.97 2.82
CA LEU A 197 11.77 11.06 3.67
C LEU A 197 13.19 11.58 3.92
N HIS A 198 13.82 12.22 2.92
CA HIS A 198 15.12 12.87 3.06
C HIS A 198 15.08 13.96 4.14
N ALA A 199 14.01 14.75 4.21
CA ALA A 199 13.84 15.74 5.27
C ALA A 199 13.73 15.11 6.67
N LEU A 200 13.27 13.85 6.79
CA LEU A 200 13.23 13.14 8.08
C LEU A 200 14.60 12.56 8.47
N ALA A 201 15.35 12.05 7.50
CA ALA A 201 16.66 11.42 7.70
C ALA A 201 17.69 11.85 6.64
N PRO A 202 18.24 13.08 6.73
CA PRO A 202 19.14 13.61 5.70
C PRO A 202 20.44 12.82 5.51
N GLN A 203 20.84 12.05 6.53
CA GLN A 203 22.06 11.26 6.55
C GLN A 203 21.88 9.84 6.00
N THR A 204 20.64 9.39 5.78
CA THR A 204 20.37 8.06 5.24
C THR A 204 20.30 8.13 3.72
N PRO A 205 21.06 7.31 2.98
CA PRO A 205 20.95 7.24 1.53
C PRO A 205 19.54 6.87 1.08
N ILE A 206 18.99 7.61 0.11
CA ILE A 206 17.67 7.37 -0.46
C ILE A 206 17.81 7.17 -1.97
N GLN A 207 17.12 6.16 -2.51
CA GLN A 207 17.02 5.90 -3.94
C GLN A 207 15.56 5.81 -4.34
N VAL A 208 15.21 6.40 -5.49
CA VAL A 208 13.87 6.27 -6.06
C VAL A 208 13.80 4.97 -6.85
N VAL A 209 12.96 4.05 -6.39
CA VAL A 209 12.68 2.76 -7.04
C VAL A 209 11.19 2.73 -7.40
N THR A 210 10.87 3.24 -8.58
CA THR A 210 9.49 3.34 -9.06
C THR A 210 8.85 1.97 -9.25
N ASN A 211 7.53 1.89 -9.10
CA ASN A 211 6.78 0.69 -9.49
C ASN A 211 6.86 0.51 -11.01
N GLY A 212 7.16 -0.71 -11.44
CA GLY A 212 7.08 -1.12 -12.83
C GLY A 212 5.68 -1.60 -13.20
N VAL A 213 5.44 -1.70 -14.51
CA VAL A 213 4.28 -2.38 -15.10
C VAL A 213 4.78 -3.51 -16.00
N ASP A 214 4.05 -4.62 -16.05
CA ASP A 214 4.34 -5.70 -16.99
C ASP A 214 3.97 -5.25 -18.41
N ILE A 215 4.98 -4.84 -19.17
CA ILE A 215 4.81 -4.35 -20.55
C ILE A 215 4.37 -5.45 -21.52
N ALA A 216 4.58 -6.73 -21.20
CA ALA A 216 4.05 -7.82 -22.01
C ALA A 216 2.53 -7.97 -21.80
N LEU A 217 2.06 -7.72 -20.58
CA LEU A 217 0.64 -7.77 -20.22
C LEU A 217 -0.14 -6.51 -20.62
N TYR A 218 0.50 -5.34 -20.56
CA TYR A 218 -0.10 -4.02 -20.87
C TYR A 218 0.37 -3.51 -22.24
N GLN A 219 -0.22 -4.07 -23.29
CA GLN A 219 0.01 -3.66 -24.68
C GLN A 219 -1.06 -2.63 -25.11
N PRO A 220 -0.69 -1.49 -25.70
CA PRO A 220 -1.65 -0.48 -26.18
C PRO A 220 -2.63 -1.03 -27.22
N ASP A 221 -2.15 -1.92 -28.09
CA ASP A 221 -2.92 -2.47 -29.22
C ASP A 221 -3.70 -3.74 -28.85
N ALA A 222 -3.80 -4.07 -27.55
CA ALA A 222 -4.52 -5.24 -27.10
C ALA A 222 -6.03 -5.11 -27.39
N ALA A 223 -6.56 -6.02 -28.21
CA ALA A 223 -7.99 -6.08 -28.48
C ALA A 223 -8.73 -6.78 -27.33
N PHE A 224 -9.76 -6.12 -26.80
CA PHE A 224 -10.65 -6.67 -25.78
C PHE A 224 -12.11 -6.56 -26.22
N PRO A 225 -12.99 -7.48 -25.76
CA PRO A 225 -14.43 -7.31 -25.94
C PRO A 225 -14.92 -5.98 -25.37
N PRO A 226 -15.94 -5.33 -25.95
CA PRO A 226 -16.49 -4.07 -25.43
C PRO A 226 -16.98 -4.23 -24.00
N VAL A 227 -16.49 -3.40 -23.08
CA VAL A 227 -16.93 -3.34 -21.67
C VAL A 227 -17.55 -2.01 -21.30
N LEU A 228 -17.18 -0.92 -21.99
CA LEU A 228 -17.79 0.39 -21.84
C LEU A 228 -18.97 0.51 -22.80
N THR A 229 -20.12 0.93 -22.29
CA THR A 229 -21.37 1.04 -23.06
C THR A 229 -21.98 2.42 -22.93
N GLY A 230 -22.77 2.81 -23.93
CA GLY A 230 -23.43 4.11 -23.99
C GLY A 230 -22.61 5.19 -24.70
N PRO A 231 -23.13 6.42 -24.80
CA PRO A 231 -22.40 7.55 -25.37
C PRO A 231 -21.20 7.95 -24.49
N GLY A 232 -20.11 8.36 -25.14
CA GLY A 232 -18.91 8.91 -24.50
C GLY A 232 -18.91 10.44 -24.45
N PRO A 233 -17.85 11.05 -23.88
CA PRO A 233 -16.58 10.41 -23.57
C PRO A 233 -16.60 9.57 -22.28
N HIS A 234 -15.88 8.45 -22.28
CA HIS A 234 -15.70 7.56 -21.15
C HIS A 234 -14.45 7.93 -20.34
N LEU A 235 -14.66 8.21 -19.05
CA LEU A 235 -13.61 8.55 -18.09
C LEU A 235 -13.43 7.37 -17.15
N VAL A 236 -12.23 6.82 -17.01
CA VAL A 236 -11.98 5.63 -16.16
C VAL A 236 -11.07 5.97 -14.99
N PHE A 237 -11.45 5.52 -13.80
CA PHE A 237 -10.63 5.55 -12.59
C PHE A 237 -10.51 4.12 -12.04
N THR A 238 -9.29 3.61 -11.84
CA THR A 238 -9.07 2.26 -11.31
C THR A 238 -8.44 2.24 -9.92
N GLY A 239 -8.75 1.23 -9.11
CA GLY A 239 -8.02 0.99 -7.86
C GLY A 239 -8.78 0.21 -6.79
N LYS A 240 -8.20 0.15 -5.58
CA LYS A 240 -8.87 -0.43 -4.41
C LYS A 240 -9.81 0.61 -3.80
N MET A 241 -11.12 0.39 -3.85
CA MET A 241 -12.12 1.41 -3.50
C MET A 241 -12.46 1.50 -2.00
N ASP A 242 -11.72 0.80 -1.15
CA ASP A 242 -11.68 1.00 0.30
C ASP A 242 -10.42 1.76 0.75
N PHE A 243 -9.49 2.03 -0.18
CA PHE A 243 -8.34 2.87 0.06
C PHE A 243 -8.79 4.32 0.05
N ARG A 244 -8.60 5.00 1.18
CA ARG A 244 -9.16 6.33 1.42
C ARG A 244 -8.83 7.36 0.33
N PRO A 245 -7.59 7.48 -0.18
CA PRO A 245 -7.28 8.40 -1.28
C PRO A 245 -8.15 8.17 -2.53
N ASN A 246 -8.41 6.91 -2.89
CA ASN A 246 -9.25 6.56 -4.03
C ASN A 246 -10.71 6.97 -3.80
N VAL A 247 -11.24 6.71 -2.60
CA VAL A 247 -12.59 7.13 -2.22
C VAL A 247 -12.73 8.65 -2.27
N ASP A 248 -11.74 9.37 -1.73
CA ASP A 248 -11.75 10.83 -1.70
C ASP A 248 -11.61 11.41 -3.13
N ALA A 249 -10.79 10.81 -4.00
CA ALA A 249 -10.62 11.20 -5.40
C ALA A 249 -11.91 11.02 -6.21
N VAL A 250 -12.55 9.84 -6.12
CA VAL A 250 -13.82 9.55 -6.82
C VAL A 250 -14.91 10.53 -6.39
N LEU A 251 -15.06 10.77 -5.09
CA LEU A 251 -16.08 11.70 -4.58
C LEU A 251 -15.80 13.14 -5.01
N TRP A 252 -14.54 13.57 -4.96
CA TRP A 252 -14.14 14.89 -5.44
C TRP A 252 -14.41 15.05 -6.94
N PHE A 253 -14.04 14.05 -7.75
CA PHE A 253 -14.24 14.10 -9.20
C PHE A 253 -15.72 14.24 -9.56
N VAL A 254 -16.58 13.44 -8.92
CA VAL A 254 -18.02 13.49 -9.18
C VAL A 254 -18.67 14.77 -8.66
N ASP A 255 -18.23 15.30 -7.51
CA ASP A 255 -18.83 16.49 -6.91
C ASP A 255 -18.32 17.79 -7.54
N GLU A 256 -17.06 17.84 -7.98
CA GLU A 256 -16.39 19.10 -8.37
C GLU A 256 -16.05 19.19 -9.85
N VAL A 257 -15.77 18.06 -10.51
CA VAL A 257 -15.31 18.04 -11.92
C VAL A 257 -16.45 17.70 -12.87
N MET A 258 -17.20 16.63 -12.60
CA MET A 258 -18.31 16.20 -13.46
C MET A 258 -19.36 17.30 -13.73
N PRO A 259 -19.77 18.13 -12.76
CA PRO A 259 -20.67 19.25 -13.04
C PRO A 259 -20.07 20.26 -14.03
N ARG A 260 -18.78 20.58 -13.91
CA ARG A 260 -18.10 21.53 -14.79
C ARG A 260 -17.95 21.00 -16.22
N LEU A 261 -17.75 19.68 -16.37
CA LEU A 261 -17.75 19.05 -17.69
C LEU A 261 -19.12 19.19 -18.37
N ARG A 262 -20.20 18.93 -17.62
CA ARG A 262 -21.56 19.13 -18.13
C ARG A 262 -21.84 20.59 -18.51
N ASP A 263 -21.42 21.54 -17.67
CA ASP A 263 -21.59 22.97 -17.95
C ASP A 263 -20.81 23.42 -19.19
N ALA A 264 -19.71 22.72 -19.52
CA ALA A 264 -18.94 22.89 -20.74
C ALA A 264 -19.51 22.11 -21.96
N GLY A 265 -20.68 21.47 -21.82
CA GLY A 265 -21.32 20.69 -22.89
C GLY A 265 -20.74 19.29 -23.10
N VAL A 266 -19.94 18.78 -22.15
CA VAL A 266 -19.36 17.43 -22.21
C VAL A 266 -20.19 16.48 -21.34
N ASP A 267 -20.99 15.63 -21.97
CA ASP A 267 -21.76 14.57 -21.29
C ASP A 267 -20.90 13.32 -21.12
N ALA A 268 -19.98 13.38 -20.15
CA ALA A 268 -19.04 12.29 -19.89
C ALA A 268 -19.65 11.19 -18.99
N HIS A 269 -19.25 9.94 -19.22
CA HIS A 269 -19.59 8.81 -18.35
C HIS A 269 -18.38 8.39 -17.51
N PHE A 270 -18.51 8.42 -16.18
CA PHE A 270 -17.42 8.09 -15.26
C PHE A 270 -17.50 6.65 -14.75
N TRP A 271 -16.47 5.86 -15.06
CA TRP A 271 -16.33 4.46 -14.70
C TRP A 271 -15.34 4.30 -13.53
N VAL A 272 -15.85 3.91 -12.38
CA VAL A 272 -15.07 3.61 -11.18
C VAL A 272 -14.88 2.09 -11.12
N VAL A 273 -13.71 1.64 -11.57
CA VAL A 273 -13.38 0.23 -11.75
C VAL A 273 -12.49 -0.24 -10.60
N GLY A 274 -13.02 -1.07 -9.71
CA GLY A 274 -12.27 -1.39 -8.51
C GLY A 274 -13.03 -2.15 -7.45
N ARG A 275 -12.31 -3.06 -6.80
CA ARG A 275 -12.84 -3.91 -5.73
C ARG A 275 -13.09 -3.15 -4.43
N SER A 276 -13.93 -3.73 -3.58
CA SER A 276 -14.25 -3.25 -2.23
C SER A 276 -14.78 -1.80 -2.20
N PRO A 277 -15.84 -1.45 -2.95
CA PRO A 277 -16.39 -0.10 -2.94
C PRO A 277 -16.83 0.32 -1.52
N HIS A 278 -16.18 1.36 -0.99
CA HIS A 278 -16.51 1.90 0.33
C HIS A 278 -17.95 2.42 0.37
N ALA A 279 -18.64 2.27 1.51
CA ALA A 279 -20.03 2.72 1.71
C ALA A 279 -20.27 4.21 1.42
N ARG A 280 -19.22 5.03 1.42
CA ARG A 280 -19.28 6.46 1.04
C ARG A 280 -19.59 6.66 -0.44
N LEU A 281 -19.29 5.68 -1.28
CA LEU A 281 -19.58 5.69 -2.72
C LEU A 281 -21.03 5.24 -3.01
N THR A 282 -21.76 4.71 -2.03
CA THR A 282 -23.15 4.24 -2.23
C THR A 282 -24.07 5.33 -2.77
N ARG A 283 -23.87 6.60 -2.37
CA ARG A 283 -24.65 7.74 -2.90
C ARG A 283 -24.48 7.99 -4.40
N LEU A 284 -23.45 7.39 -5.01
CA LEU A 284 -23.20 7.49 -6.45
C LEU A 284 -23.91 6.38 -7.22
N ARG A 285 -24.39 5.32 -6.55
CA ARG A 285 -25.15 4.25 -7.20
C ARG A 285 -26.49 4.81 -7.69
N GLY A 286 -26.84 4.50 -8.93
CA GLY A 286 -28.08 4.97 -9.58
C GLY A 286 -27.95 6.31 -10.29
N ARG A 287 -26.79 6.99 -10.21
CA ARG A 287 -26.48 8.09 -11.12
C ARG A 287 -26.36 7.56 -12.54
N LYS A 288 -26.86 8.32 -13.52
CA LYS A 288 -26.80 7.94 -14.94
C LYS A 288 -25.41 8.15 -15.55
N ASP A 289 -24.64 9.07 -14.98
CA ASP A 289 -23.31 9.49 -15.45
C ASP A 289 -22.15 8.80 -14.71
N VAL A 290 -22.43 7.82 -13.83
CA VAL A 290 -21.41 7.13 -13.03
C VAL A 290 -21.72 5.64 -12.92
N THR A 291 -20.76 4.79 -13.29
CA THR A 291 -20.79 3.34 -13.04
C THR A 291 -19.74 2.94 -12.03
N ILE A 292 -20.13 2.22 -10.98
CA ILE A 292 -19.19 1.55 -10.05
C ILE A 292 -19.26 0.05 -10.32
N THR A 293 -18.22 -0.52 -10.92
CA THR A 293 -18.22 -1.93 -11.35
C THR A 293 -18.08 -2.90 -10.18
N GLY A 294 -17.35 -2.52 -9.14
CA GLY A 294 -16.80 -3.47 -8.18
C GLY A 294 -15.57 -4.19 -8.73
N GLU A 295 -15.28 -5.37 -8.18
CA GLU A 295 -14.18 -6.21 -8.65
C GLU A 295 -14.49 -6.76 -10.05
N VAL A 296 -13.50 -6.66 -10.95
CA VAL A 296 -13.60 -7.17 -12.32
C VAL A 296 -12.47 -8.17 -12.58
N PRO A 297 -12.66 -9.17 -13.46
CA PRO A 297 -11.61 -10.13 -13.77
C PRO A 297 -10.35 -9.49 -14.38
N ASP A 298 -10.53 -8.42 -15.16
CA ASP A 298 -9.47 -7.70 -15.83
C ASP A 298 -9.81 -6.22 -15.97
N VAL A 299 -8.87 -5.34 -15.59
CA VAL A 299 -9.02 -3.88 -15.67
C VAL A 299 -8.59 -3.32 -17.04
N ARG A 300 -7.78 -4.06 -17.81
CA ARG A 300 -7.22 -3.60 -19.09
C ARG A 300 -8.28 -3.22 -20.13
N PRO A 301 -9.38 -3.98 -20.32
CA PRO A 301 -10.45 -3.58 -21.25
C PRO A 301 -11.02 -2.19 -20.95
N TYR A 302 -11.15 -1.85 -19.67
CA TYR A 302 -11.67 -0.55 -19.25
C TYR A 302 -10.68 0.57 -19.55
N ILE A 303 -9.38 0.33 -19.34
CA ILE A 303 -8.33 1.33 -19.60
C ILE A 303 -8.19 1.58 -21.11
N VAL A 304 -8.15 0.53 -21.93
CA VAL A 304 -7.96 0.63 -23.39
C VAL A 304 -9.13 1.31 -24.09
N GLN A 305 -10.37 1.08 -23.62
CA GLN A 305 -11.58 1.63 -24.24
C GLN A 305 -11.94 3.03 -23.72
N ALA A 306 -11.25 3.55 -22.70
CA ALA A 306 -11.54 4.87 -22.15
C ALA A 306 -10.96 5.99 -23.02
N ASP A 307 -11.69 7.09 -23.13
CA ASP A 307 -11.19 8.32 -23.76
C ASP A 307 -10.18 9.03 -22.84
N LEU A 308 -10.32 8.88 -21.51
CA LEU A 308 -9.42 9.48 -20.53
C LEU A 308 -9.31 8.64 -19.25
N TYR A 309 -8.09 8.51 -18.74
CA TYR A 309 -7.80 7.95 -17.43
C TYR A 309 -7.71 9.07 -16.37
N VAL A 310 -8.48 8.93 -15.30
CA VAL A 310 -8.62 9.89 -14.18
C VAL A 310 -7.73 9.51 -13.01
#